data_AF-A0A7G9SNF2-F1
#
_entry.id   AF-A0A7G9SNF2-F1
#
_cell.length_a   1.000
_cell.length_b   1.000
_cell.length_c   1.000
_cell.angle_alpha   90.00
_cell.angle_beta   90.00
_cell.angle_gamma   90.00
#
_symmetry.space_group_name_H-M   'P 1'
#
loop_
_entity.id
_entity.type
_entity.pdbx_description
1 polymer ?
#
loop_
_entity_poly.entity_id
_entity_poly.type
_entity_poly.pdbx_seq_one_letter_code
_entity_poly.pdbx_strand_id
1 'polypeptide(L)'
;MLSPLEQNVLIAVFVLTSIASLVLLVKLLRGSNSVAEKFVGAALLVIPFVGLLLYWFIHEESSPQSPLVPRGGERGAATQSWIAMKPFLDRLIQERRAQQHEDKRD
;
A
#
# COMPACT_ATOMS: atom_id res chain seq x y z
N MET A 1 25.06 -3.00 -11.96
CA MET A 1 25.09 -1.62 -12.50
C MET A 1 24.76 -1.72 -13.98
N LEU A 2 23.66 -1.12 -14.43
CA LEU A 2 23.33 -1.06 -15.86
C LEU A 2 24.34 -0.16 -16.57
N SER A 3 24.71 -0.51 -17.79
CA SER A 3 25.58 0.35 -18.60
C SER A 3 24.85 1.66 -18.97
N PRO A 4 25.57 2.78 -19.18
CA PRO A 4 24.95 4.06 -19.53
C PRO A 4 24.12 3.98 -20.83
N LEU A 5 24.46 3.04 -21.72
CA LEU A 5 23.73 2.79 -22.95
C LEU A 5 22.37 2.12 -22.68
N GLU A 6 22.33 1.10 -21.82
CA GLU A 6 21.08 0.46 -21.39
C GLU A 6 20.14 1.44 -20.66
N GLN A 7 20.71 2.33 -19.84
CA GLN A 7 19.93 3.35 -19.15
C GLN A 7 19.28 4.34 -20.14
N ASN A 8 20.01 4.78 -21.16
CA ASN A 8 19.48 5.67 -22.20
C ASN A 8 18.39 4.98 -23.03
N VAL A 9 18.54 3.69 -23.35
CA VAL A 9 17.53 2.91 -24.06
C VAL A 9 16.25 2.78 -23.23
N LEU A 10 16.37 2.47 -21.94
CA LEU A 10 15.22 2.36 -21.04
C LEU A 10 14.47 3.70 -20.92
N ILE A 11 15.20 4.80 -20.79
CA ILE A 11 14.61 6.15 -20.75
C ILE A 11 13.90 6.46 -22.09
N ALA A 12 14.54 6.17 -23.23
CA ALA A 12 13.96 6.42 -24.54
C ALA A 12 12.67 5.63 -24.75
N VAL A 13 12.68 4.33 -24.40
CA VAL A 13 11.49 3.46 -24.49
C VAL A 13 10.37 3.96 -23.57
N PHE A 14 10.71 4.36 -22.33
CA PHE A 14 9.74 4.91 -21.40
C PHE A 14 9.10 6.20 -21.93
N VAL A 15 9.89 7.12 -22.48
CA VAL A 15 9.41 8.38 -23.06
C VAL A 15 8.53 8.12 -24.27
N LEU A 16 8.95 7.26 -25.20
CA LEU A 16 8.18 6.89 -26.40
C LEU A 16 6.82 6.26 -26.04
N THR A 17 6.82 5.35 -25.07
CA THR A 17 5.59 4.67 -24.62
C THR A 17 4.65 5.65 -23.93
N SER A 18 5.19 6.59 -23.15
CA SER A 18 4.42 7.64 -22.49
C SER A 18 3.78 8.61 -23.50
N ILE A 19 4.50 9.00 -24.54
CA ILE A 19 3.98 9.87 -25.60
C ILE A 19 2.87 9.15 -26.38
N ALA A 20 3.10 7.89 -26.78
CA ALA A 20 2.10 7.09 -27.48
C ALA A 20 0.81 6.91 -26.66
N SER A 21 0.98 6.62 -25.36
CA SER A 21 -0.09 6.55 -24.35
C SER A 21 -0.91 7.85 -24.32
N LEU A 22 -0.25 9.01 -24.20
CA LEU A 22 -0.93 10.30 -24.15
C LEU A 22 -1.71 10.61 -25.44
N VAL A 23 -1.12 10.32 -26.61
CA VAL A 23 -1.78 10.52 -27.91
C VAL A 23 -3.03 9.64 -28.04
N LEU A 24 -2.95 8.38 -27.62
CA LEU A 24 -4.09 7.46 -27.58
C LEU A 24 -5.19 7.96 -26.63
N LEU A 25 -4.81 8.47 -25.45
CA LEU A 25 -5.75 9.04 -24.49
C LEU A 25 -6.54 10.22 -25.09
N VAL A 26 -5.82 11.18 -25.70
CA VAL A 26 -6.44 12.36 -26.32
C VAL A 26 -7.37 11.95 -27.46
N LYS A 27 -6.94 10.99 -28.29
CA LYS A 27 -7.75 10.47 -29.39
C LYS A 27 -9.00 9.74 -28.90
N LEU A 28 -8.89 8.97 -27.82
CA LEU A 28 -10.01 8.28 -27.18
C LEU A 28 -11.03 9.25 -26.56
N LEU A 29 -10.55 10.29 -25.88
CA LEU A 29 -11.40 11.32 -25.28
C LEU A 29 -12.16 12.12 -26.34
N ARG A 30 -11.50 12.42 -27.47
CA ARG A 30 -12.05 13.23 -28.58
C ARG A 30 -12.95 12.43 -29.52
N GLY A 31 -12.84 11.10 -29.54
CA GLY A 31 -13.72 10.23 -30.33
C GLY A 31 -15.14 10.16 -29.78
N SER A 32 -16.13 9.96 -30.66
CA SER A 32 -17.54 9.67 -30.29
C SER A 32 -17.73 8.22 -29.82
N ASN A 33 -16.70 7.64 -29.22
CA ASN A 33 -16.72 6.27 -28.74
C ASN A 33 -17.60 6.20 -27.49
N SER A 34 -18.23 5.03 -27.30
CA SER A 34 -19.07 4.76 -26.14
C SER A 34 -18.32 5.08 -24.85
N VAL A 35 -19.04 5.58 -23.84
CA VAL A 35 -18.48 5.94 -22.52
C VAL A 35 -17.68 4.76 -21.92
N ALA A 36 -18.13 3.53 -22.16
CA ALA A 36 -17.44 2.31 -21.73
C ALA A 36 -16.04 2.15 -22.35
N GLU A 37 -15.87 2.45 -23.65
CA GLU A 37 -14.57 2.38 -24.31
C GLU A 37 -13.60 3.44 -23.77
N LYS A 38 -14.11 4.62 -23.40
CA LYS A 38 -13.31 5.68 -22.76
C LYS A 38 -12.79 5.23 -21.40
N PHE A 39 -13.63 4.57 -20.60
CA PHE A 39 -13.23 4.01 -19.30
C PHE A 39 -12.21 2.88 -19.43
N VAL A 40 -12.44 1.93 -20.34
CA VAL A 40 -11.52 0.79 -20.55
C VAL A 40 -10.17 1.27 -21.07
N GLY A 41 -10.16 2.17 -22.05
CA GLY A 41 -8.91 2.72 -22.58
C GLY A 41 -8.17 3.58 -21.55
N ALA A 42 -8.88 4.40 -20.77
CA ALA A 42 -8.28 5.14 -19.66
C ALA A 42 -7.65 4.19 -18.61
N ALA A 43 -8.35 3.12 -18.23
CA ALA A 43 -7.83 2.13 -17.29
C ALA A 43 -6.54 1.47 -17.81
N LEU A 44 -6.49 1.09 -19.09
CA LEU A 44 -5.30 0.55 -19.75
C LEU A 44 -4.12 1.52 -19.74
N LEU A 45 -4.39 2.81 -19.92
CA LEU A 45 -3.37 3.87 -19.94
C LEU A 45 -2.79 4.17 -18.55
N VAL A 46 -3.54 3.85 -17.48
CA VAL A 46 -3.09 4.05 -16.09
C VAL A 46 -2.20 2.89 -15.60
N ILE A 47 -2.26 1.70 -16.21
CA ILE A 47 -1.45 0.51 -15.83
C ILE A 47 0.05 0.81 -15.59
N PRO A 48 0.80 1.50 -16.47
CA PRO A 48 2.22 1.79 -16.24
C PRO A 48 2.46 2.71 -15.03
N PHE A 49 1.48 3.58 -14.69
CA PHE A 49 1.56 4.43 -13.50
C PHE A 49 1.25 3.67 -12.22
N VAL A 50 0.35 2.68 -12.26
CA VAL A 50 0.06 1.80 -11.12
C VAL A 50 1.32 1.09 -10.66
N GLY A 51 2.14 0.57 -11.58
CA GLY A 51 3.42 -0.04 -11.23
C GLY A 51 4.39 0.91 -10.53
N LEU A 52 4.48 2.17 -11.00
CA LEU A 52 5.31 3.19 -10.34
C LEU A 52 4.75 3.58 -8.98
N LEU A 53 3.43 3.70 -8.85
CA LEU A 53 2.76 4.01 -7.59
C LEU A 53 2.98 2.89 -6.56
N LEU A 54 2.85 1.63 -6.97
CA LEU A 54 3.13 0.46 -6.14
C LEU A 54 4.60 0.40 -5.75
N TYR A 55 5.50 0.64 -6.70
CA TYR A 55 6.93 0.73 -6.41
C TYR A 55 7.18 1.80 -5.35
N TRP A 56 6.65 3.01 -5.55
CA TRP A 56 6.83 4.12 -4.64
C TRP A 56 6.22 3.82 -3.26
N PHE A 57 4.99 3.29 -3.21
CA PHE A 57 4.31 2.89 -1.98
C PHE A 57 5.09 1.83 -1.19
N ILE A 58 5.68 0.84 -1.87
CA ILE A 58 6.50 -0.20 -1.24
C ILE A 58 7.87 0.35 -0.81
N HIS A 59 8.44 1.29 -1.57
CA HIS A 59 9.75 1.86 -1.25
C HIS A 59 9.71 2.90 -0.13
N GLU A 60 8.62 3.67 0.00
CA GLU A 60 8.48 4.75 0.98
C GLU A 60 8.52 4.22 2.44
N GLU A 61 8.20 2.93 2.68
CA GLU A 61 8.33 2.30 4.01
C GLU A 61 9.75 1.78 4.32
N SER A 62 10.68 1.82 3.37
CA SER A 62 12.07 1.44 3.61
C SER A 62 12.93 2.64 4.04
N SER A 63 12.48 3.37 5.07
CA SER A 63 13.47 4.04 5.91
C SER A 63 14.48 2.98 6.34
N PRO A 64 15.79 3.15 6.14
CA PRO A 64 16.76 2.23 6.70
C PRO A 64 16.49 2.23 8.19
N GLN A 65 15.93 1.13 8.70
CA GLN A 65 15.75 0.94 10.12
C GLN A 65 17.07 1.31 10.76
N SER A 66 17.03 2.34 11.61
CA SER A 66 18.18 2.79 12.39
C SER A 66 18.95 1.55 12.87
N PRO A 67 20.30 1.53 12.81
CA PRO A 67 21.11 0.37 13.21
C PRO A 67 20.85 -0.11 14.65
N LEU A 68 20.01 0.61 15.40
CA LEU A 68 19.49 0.30 16.72
C LEU A 68 18.26 -0.63 16.74
N VAL A 69 17.73 -1.06 15.58
CA VAL A 69 16.65 -2.06 15.52
C VAL A 69 17.23 -3.40 15.06
N PRO A 70 17.48 -4.36 15.98
CA PRO A 70 18.03 -5.65 15.62
C PRO A 70 17.06 -6.39 14.70
N ARG A 71 17.54 -6.74 13.50
CA ARG A 71 16.90 -7.76 12.65
C ARG A 71 16.90 -9.08 13.42
N GLY A 72 15.76 -9.41 14.04
CA GLY A 72 15.50 -10.77 14.53
C GLY A 72 15.78 -11.04 16.01
N GLY A 73 15.68 -10.05 16.89
CA GLY A 73 15.81 -10.26 18.34
C GLY A 73 14.79 -9.45 19.12
N GLU A 74 13.89 -10.16 19.80
CA GLU A 74 12.88 -9.66 20.74
C GLU A 74 11.70 -8.90 20.13
N ARG A 75 10.49 -9.43 20.35
CA ARG A 75 9.22 -8.76 20.04
C ARG A 75 9.27 -7.38 20.70
N GLY A 76 9.22 -6.31 19.91
CA GLY A 76 9.47 -4.95 20.38
C GLY A 76 8.67 -4.58 21.64
N ALA A 77 9.20 -3.65 22.43
CA ALA A 77 8.67 -3.26 23.74
C ALA A 77 7.13 -3.02 23.76
N ALA A 78 6.57 -2.51 22.66
CA ALA A 78 5.12 -2.34 22.50
C ALA A 78 4.35 -3.68 22.49
N THR A 79 4.87 -4.71 21.83
CA THR A 79 4.27 -6.05 21.79
C THR A 79 4.38 -6.75 23.14
N GLN A 80 5.49 -6.60 23.86
CA GLN A 80 5.61 -7.14 25.24
C GLN A 80 4.66 -6.44 26.20
N SER A 81 4.54 -5.11 26.12
CA SER A 81 3.56 -4.33 26.89
C SER A 81 2.13 -4.83 26.62
N TRP A 82 1.78 -5.06 25.36
CA TRP A 82 0.46 -5.59 24.99
C TRP A 82 0.21 -7.00 25.55
N ILE A 83 1.20 -7.91 25.45
CA ILE A 83 1.10 -9.26 25.99
C ILE A 83 0.93 -9.23 27.52
N ALA A 84 1.65 -8.34 28.21
CA ALA A 84 1.56 -8.18 29.66
C ALA A 84 0.23 -7.57 30.10
N MET A 85 -0.36 -6.66 29.31
CA MET A 85 -1.62 -6.00 29.63
C MET A 85 -2.86 -6.88 29.40
N LYS A 86 -2.78 -7.80 28.43
CA LYS A 86 -3.89 -8.69 28.05
C LYS A 86 -4.58 -9.42 29.22
N PRO A 87 -3.88 -10.12 30.14
CA PRO A 87 -4.55 -10.83 31.23
C PRO A 87 -5.27 -9.90 32.21
N PHE A 88 -4.78 -8.68 32.40
CA PHE A 88 -5.45 -7.69 33.26
C PHE A 88 -6.76 -7.21 32.63
N LEU A 89 -6.75 -6.96 31.31
CA LEU A 89 -7.94 -6.57 30.57
C LEU A 89 -9.00 -7.68 30.56
N ASP A 90 -8.59 -8.93 30.37
CA ASP A 90 -9.49 -10.08 30.38
C ASP A 90 -10.19 -10.25 31.75
N ARG A 91 -9.49 -9.98 32.87
CA ARG A 91 -10.09 -10.01 34.22
C ARG A 91 -11.11 -8.90 34.42
N LEU A 92 -10.79 -7.67 34.04
CA LEU A 92 -11.73 -6.54 34.13
C LEU A 92 -13.01 -6.77 33.32
N ILE A 93 -12.89 -7.38 32.14
CA ILE A 93 -14.04 -7.74 31.31
C ILE A 93 -14.89 -8.83 31.99
N GLN A 94 -14.27 -9.82 32.61
CA GLN A 94 -14.99 -10.88 33.33
C GLN A 94 -15.71 -10.35 34.58
N GLU A 95 -15.06 -9.50 35.37
CA GLU A 95 -15.66 -8.87 36.56
C GLU A 95 -16.87 -8.01 36.18
N ARG A 96 -16.76 -7.19 35.13
CA ARG A 96 -17.88 -6.43 34.56
C ARG A 96 -19.06 -7.32 34.15
N ARG A 97 -18.78 -8.46 33.51
CA ARG A 97 -19.82 -9.41 33.09
C ARG A 97 -20.47 -10.11 34.28
N ALA A 98 -19.70 -10.47 35.30
CA ALA A 98 -20.22 -11.07 36.52
C ALA A 98 -21.18 -10.12 37.24
N GLN A 99 -20.80 -8.85 37.40
CA GLN A 99 -21.65 -7.81 38.01
C GLN A 99 -22.92 -7.56 37.20
N GLN A 100 -22.87 -7.55 35.87
CA GLN A 100 -24.07 -7.42 35.02
C GLN A 100 -25.03 -8.63 35.09
N HIS A 101 -24.55 -9.80 35.47
CA HIS A 101 -25.39 -10.99 35.65
C HIS A 101 -26.02 -11.03 37.04
N GLU A 102 -25.41 -10.40 38.05
CA GLU A 102 -25.94 -10.25 39.40
C GLU A 102 -27.05 -9.18 39.44
N ASP A 103 -26.83 -8.03 38.80
CA ASP A 103 -27.80 -6.92 38.66
C ASP A 103 -29.06 -7.28 37.83
N LYS A 104 -29.07 -8.43 37.14
CA LYS A 104 -30.24 -8.94 36.40
C LYS A 104 -31.01 -10.05 37.12
N ARG A 105 -30.56 -10.45 38.31
CA ARG A 105 -31.20 -11.49 39.13
C ARG A 105 -32.00 -10.95 40.31
N ASP A 106 -31.90 -9.65 40.59
CA ASP A 106 -32.79 -8.88 41.47
C ASP A 106 -33.94 -8.24 40.66
#